data_AF-A0A973U2R2-F1
#
_entry.id   AF-A0A973U2R2-F1
#
_cell.length_a   1.000
_cell.length_b   1.000
_cell.length_c   1.000
_cell.angle_alpha   90.00
_cell.angle_beta   90.00
_cell.angle_gamma   90.00
#
_symmetry.space_group_name_H-M   'P 1'
#
loop_
_entity.id
_entity.type
_entity.pdbx_description
1 polymer ?
#
loop_
_entity_poly.entity_id
_entity_poly.type
_entity_poly.pdbx_seq_one_letter_code
_entity_poly.pdbx_strand_id
1 'polypeptide(L)'
;MATIAPRTGGRGRIKPLDAILATAEKKSLKRSLGAFQLTLLGIGAVIGTGIFVLTAAAAQKAGPGMMVSFLVAGFVCAVAALCYSELASMVPVSGSAYTYSYAVMGEMMAWLVGWALILEYALGASAVAVGWSGFASGLLDGIGIHLPHALKVGPQIEWGF
;
A
#
# COMPACT_ATOMS: atom_id res chain seq x y z
N MET A 1 -14.49 -6.79 44.27
CA MET A 1 -14.92 -5.41 44.60
C MET A 1 -13.68 -4.53 44.67
N ALA A 2 -13.30 -3.95 43.53
CA ALA A 2 -12.39 -2.82 43.43
C ALA A 2 -12.85 -2.02 42.20
N THR A 3 -13.61 -0.98 42.50
CA THR A 3 -14.24 -0.03 41.60
C THR A 3 -13.18 0.78 40.85
N ILE A 4 -13.27 0.83 39.51
CA ILE A 4 -12.74 1.95 38.73
C ILE A 4 -13.74 2.28 37.62
N ALA A 5 -14.56 3.28 37.87
CA ALA A 5 -15.27 4.10 36.88
C ALA A 5 -14.79 5.54 37.10
N PRO A 6 -14.77 6.47 36.10
CA PRO A 6 -15.70 6.53 34.98
C PRO A 6 -15.06 6.68 33.58
N ARG A 7 -15.87 6.35 32.57
CA ARG A 7 -15.69 6.71 31.17
C ARG A 7 -16.16 8.16 31.00
N THR A 8 -15.26 9.10 30.79
CA THR A 8 -15.60 10.50 30.47
C THR A 8 -14.81 10.96 29.25
N GLY A 9 -15.53 11.59 28.32
CA GLY A 9 -15.07 11.89 26.98
C GLY A 9 -14.02 13.00 26.90
N GLY A 10 -13.14 12.85 25.92
CA GLY A 10 -12.27 13.90 25.39
C GLY A 10 -11.98 13.55 23.93
N ARG A 11 -12.24 14.49 23.02
CA ARG A 11 -12.24 14.37 21.55
C ARG A 11 -10.83 14.24 20.93
N GLY A 12 -9.95 13.52 21.61
CA GLY A 12 -8.53 13.34 21.27
C GLY A 12 -7.91 12.23 22.10
N ARG A 13 -8.52 11.04 22.06
CA ARG A 13 -8.06 9.87 22.82
C ARG A 13 -6.95 9.17 22.03
N ILE A 14 -5.72 9.50 22.38
CA ILE A 14 -4.57 8.63 22.14
C ILE A 14 -4.83 7.37 22.96
N LYS A 15 -5.20 6.26 22.33
CA LYS A 15 -5.21 4.95 23.00
C LYS A 15 -3.76 4.70 23.41
N PRO A 16 -3.49 4.44 24.69
CA PRO A 16 -2.13 4.15 25.13
C PRO A 16 -1.63 2.95 24.32
N LEU A 17 -0.39 3.05 23.82
CA LEU A 17 0.29 2.02 23.05
C LEU A 17 0.13 0.64 23.71
N ASP A 18 0.11 0.61 25.04
CA ASP A 18 -0.11 -0.56 25.91
C ASP A 18 -1.42 -1.30 25.63
N ALA A 19 -2.50 -0.58 25.29
CA ALA A 19 -3.78 -1.21 24.97
C ALA A 19 -3.81 -1.83 23.56
N ILE A 20 -3.03 -1.28 22.63
CA ILE A 20 -2.85 -1.84 21.28
C ILE A 20 -1.96 -3.09 21.36
N LEU A 21 -0.87 -3.02 22.12
CA LEU A 21 0.03 -4.14 22.42
C LEU A 21 -0.71 -5.29 23.13
N ALA A 22 -1.50 -4.99 24.16
CA ALA A 22 -2.29 -5.99 24.89
C ALA A 22 -3.40 -6.65 24.05
N THR A 23 -3.89 -5.98 23.00
CA THR A 23 -4.88 -6.56 22.07
C THR A 23 -4.19 -7.40 20.99
N ALA A 24 -2.99 -6.99 20.54
CA ALA A 24 -2.17 -7.73 19.60
C ALA A 24 -1.67 -9.07 20.20
N GLU A 25 -1.29 -9.08 21.49
CA GLU A 25 -0.93 -10.33 22.19
C GLU A 25 -2.10 -11.31 22.27
N LYS A 26 -3.34 -10.83 22.47
CA LYS A 26 -4.54 -11.70 22.58
C LYS A 26 -4.97 -12.39 21.28
N LYS A 27 -4.45 -11.97 20.12
CA LYS A 27 -4.72 -12.57 18.80
C LYS A 27 -3.43 -12.97 18.06
N SER A 28 -2.39 -13.39 18.77
CA SER A 28 -1.11 -13.71 18.12
C SER A 28 -1.21 -15.00 17.29
N LEU A 29 -1.08 -14.86 15.97
CA LEU A 29 -0.81 -15.98 15.06
C LEU A 29 0.60 -16.51 15.34
N LYS A 30 0.83 -17.82 15.13
CA LYS A 30 2.19 -18.38 15.19
C LYS A 30 3.08 -17.61 14.20
N ARG A 31 4.14 -16.96 14.71
CA ARG A 31 5.18 -16.36 13.88
C ARG A 31 5.92 -17.46 13.11
N SER A 32 5.50 -17.71 11.87
CA SER A 32 6.18 -18.66 10.96
C SER A 32 7.00 -17.99 9.88
N LEU A 33 6.86 -16.67 9.71
CA LEU A 33 7.55 -15.92 8.66
C LEU A 33 8.98 -15.56 9.07
N GLY A 34 9.96 -16.16 8.40
CA GLY A 34 11.37 -15.81 8.51
C GLY A 34 11.77 -14.62 7.63
N ALA A 35 13.00 -14.13 7.78
CA ALA A 35 13.51 -12.98 7.02
C ALA A 35 13.38 -13.17 5.50
N PHE A 36 13.72 -14.35 4.99
CA PHE A 36 13.63 -14.65 3.56
C PHE A 36 12.19 -14.61 3.02
N GLN A 37 11.23 -15.15 3.78
CA GLN A 37 9.82 -15.14 3.39
C GLN A 37 9.24 -13.72 3.41
N LEU A 38 9.67 -12.87 4.36
CA LEU A 38 9.31 -11.46 4.40
C LEU A 38 9.89 -10.68 3.22
N THR A 39 11.13 -10.95 2.82
CA THR A 39 11.73 -10.34 1.62
C THR A 39 10.98 -10.74 0.36
N LEU A 40 10.65 -12.02 0.20
CA LEU A 40 9.85 -12.51 -0.93
C LEU A 40 8.44 -11.88 -0.95
N LEU A 41 7.81 -11.73 0.21
CA LEU A 41 6.52 -11.04 0.32
C LEU A 41 6.64 -9.59 -0.15
N GLY A 42 7.70 -8.89 0.25
CA GLY A 42 7.98 -7.51 -0.18
C GLY A 42 8.18 -7.41 -1.69
N ILE A 43 9.01 -8.29 -2.27
CA ILE A 43 9.26 -8.33 -3.71
C ILE A 43 7.95 -8.58 -4.48
N GLY A 44 7.13 -9.54 -4.04
CA GLY A 44 5.84 -9.85 -4.65
C GLY A 44 4.81 -8.72 -4.53
N ALA A 45 4.87 -7.91 -3.48
CA ALA A 45 4.01 -6.74 -3.31
C ALA A 45 4.44 -5.54 -4.19
N VAL A 46 5.73 -5.42 -4.51
CA VAL A 46 6.28 -4.31 -5.30
C VAL A 46 6.23 -4.59 -6.81
N ILE A 47 6.56 -5.82 -7.23
CA ILE A 47 6.56 -6.20 -8.65
C ILE A 47 5.12 -6.48 -9.09
N GLY A 48 4.51 -5.53 -9.79
CA GLY A 48 3.14 -5.66 -10.30
C GLY A 48 2.94 -4.96 -11.65
N THR A 49 1.72 -4.53 -11.92
CA THR A 49 1.34 -3.88 -13.19
C THR A 49 2.07 -2.57 -13.47
N GLY A 50 2.67 -1.93 -12.45
CA GLY A 50 3.44 -0.70 -12.57
C GLY A 50 4.56 -0.80 -13.62
N ILE A 51 5.44 -1.79 -13.49
CA ILE A 51 6.58 -1.92 -14.42
C ILE A 51 6.15 -2.34 -15.83
N PHE A 52 5.02 -3.05 -15.96
CA PHE A 52 4.57 -3.56 -17.25
C PHE A 52 3.72 -2.57 -18.03
N VAL A 53 2.93 -1.73 -17.35
CA VAL A 53 2.00 -0.78 -17.97
C VAL A 53 2.50 0.65 -17.90
N LEU A 54 2.91 1.11 -16.71
CA LEU A 54 3.30 2.51 -16.53
C LEU A 54 4.66 2.81 -17.18
N THR A 55 5.55 1.83 -17.31
CA THR A 55 6.83 2.02 -18.02
C THR A 55 6.61 2.38 -19.49
N ALA A 56 5.61 1.78 -20.14
CA ALA A 56 5.27 2.14 -21.52
C ALA A 56 4.77 3.59 -21.61
N ALA A 57 3.91 4.02 -20.69
CA ALA A 57 3.45 5.40 -20.60
C ALA A 57 4.57 6.40 -20.24
N ALA A 58 5.48 6.00 -19.35
CA ALA A 58 6.65 6.79 -18.99
C ALA A 58 7.64 6.92 -20.16
N ALA A 59 7.75 5.90 -21.01
CA ALA A 59 8.59 5.94 -22.21
C ALA A 59 8.12 7.00 -23.18
N GLN A 60 6.81 7.11 -23.38
CA GLN A 60 6.22 8.11 -24.26
C GLN A 60 6.47 9.54 -23.75
N LYS A 61 6.48 9.75 -22.43
CA LYS A 61 6.68 11.07 -21.82
C LYS A 61 8.15 11.48 -21.67
N ALA A 62 9.01 10.57 -21.22
CA ALA A 62 10.40 10.86 -20.87
C ALA A 62 11.42 10.39 -21.92
N GLY A 63 11.01 9.54 -22.87
CA GLY A 63 11.89 8.96 -23.88
C GLY A 63 13.14 8.29 -23.26
N PRO A 64 14.35 8.52 -23.79
CA PRO A 64 15.59 7.94 -23.25
C PRO A 64 15.94 8.43 -21.83
N GLY A 65 15.34 9.52 -21.36
CA GLY A 65 15.53 10.04 -19.99
C GLY A 65 14.80 9.23 -18.90
N MET A 66 14.02 8.21 -19.28
CA MET A 66 13.30 7.36 -18.34
C MET A 66 14.24 6.66 -17.34
N MET A 67 15.40 6.17 -17.77
CA MET A 67 16.35 5.50 -16.86
C MET A 67 16.83 6.43 -15.74
N VAL A 68 17.11 7.70 -16.06
CA VAL A 68 17.52 8.70 -15.05
C VAL A 68 16.39 8.95 -14.06
N SER A 69 15.14 9.03 -14.54
CA SER A 69 13.96 9.20 -13.68
C SER A 69 13.77 8.02 -12.72
N PHE A 70 13.99 6.78 -13.18
CA PHE A 70 13.94 5.59 -12.33
C PHE A 70 15.05 5.56 -11.28
N LEU A 71 16.27 6.02 -11.63
CA LEU A 71 17.37 6.10 -10.67
C LEU A 71 17.06 7.09 -9.55
N VAL A 72 16.54 8.28 -9.88
CA VAL A 72 16.15 9.29 -8.89
C VAL A 72 14.99 8.79 -8.03
N ALA A 73 13.94 8.24 -8.63
CA ALA A 73 12.82 7.67 -7.90
C ALA A 73 13.25 6.52 -6.98
N GLY A 74 14.12 5.63 -7.46
CA GLY A 74 14.69 4.53 -6.69
C GLY A 74 15.50 5.00 -5.48
N PHE A 75 16.29 6.07 -5.63
CA PHE A 75 17.03 6.67 -4.53
C PHE A 75 16.09 7.24 -3.45
N VAL A 76 15.05 7.97 -3.85
CA VAL A 76 14.04 8.50 -2.92
C VAL A 76 13.31 7.37 -2.18
N CYS A 77 12.91 6.32 -2.90
CA CYS A 77 12.29 5.14 -2.31
C CYS A 77 13.23 4.42 -1.33
N ALA A 78 14.53 4.35 -1.60
CA ALA A 78 15.51 3.72 -0.71
C ALA A 78 15.63 4.49 0.62
N VAL A 79 15.69 5.82 0.57
CA VAL A 79 15.71 6.65 1.78
C VAL A 79 14.41 6.50 2.57
N ALA A 80 13.26 6.51 1.91
CA ALA A 80 11.96 6.29 2.56
C ALA A 80 11.89 4.89 3.21
N ALA A 81 12.39 3.85 2.54
CA ALA A 81 12.42 2.49 3.07
C ALA A 81 13.29 2.38 4.33
N LEU A 82 14.42 3.09 4.40
CA LEU A 82 15.25 3.15 5.60
C LEU A 82 14.48 3.76 6.79
N CYS A 83 13.80 4.88 6.60
CA CYS A 83 12.96 5.48 7.65
C CYS A 83 11.84 4.53 8.12
N TYR A 84 11.18 3.84 7.18
CA TYR A 84 10.17 2.84 7.52
C TYR A 84 10.75 1.61 8.25
N SER A 85 11.98 1.20 7.93
CA SER A 85 12.66 0.09 8.61
C SER A 85 12.97 0.40 10.08
N GLU A 86 13.29 1.66 10.38
CA GLU A 86 13.53 2.15 11.74
C GLU A 86 12.23 2.13 12.55
N LEU A 87 11.14 2.66 11.97
CA LEU A 87 9.81 2.65 12.57
C LEU A 87 9.28 1.21 12.80
N ALA A 88 9.49 0.31 11.85
CA ALA A 88 9.08 -1.09 11.97
C ALA A 88 9.85 -1.84 13.07
N SER A 89 11.11 -1.46 13.33
CA SER A 89 11.93 -2.02 14.41
C SER A 89 11.52 -1.48 15.78
N MET A 90 11.14 -0.21 15.86
CA MET A 90 10.70 0.43 17.11
C MET A 90 9.29 0.02 17.55
N VAL A 91 8.39 -0.24 16.60
CA VAL A 91 6.98 -0.58 16.90
C VAL A 91 6.62 -1.92 16.23
N PRO A 92 6.99 -3.07 16.83
CA PRO A 92 6.83 -4.41 16.25
C PRO A 92 5.38 -4.93 16.38
N VAL A 93 4.41 -4.08 16.10
CA VAL A 93 2.98 -4.40 16.08
C VAL A 93 2.53 -4.63 14.64
N SER A 94 1.52 -5.48 14.45
CA SER A 94 0.91 -5.66 13.14
C SER A 94 0.08 -4.41 12.81
N GLY A 95 0.72 -3.44 12.14
CA GLY A 95 0.15 -2.15 11.79
C GLY A 95 0.96 -1.46 10.69
N SER A 96 0.27 -0.76 9.79
CA SER A 96 0.88 0.06 8.73
C SER A 96 1.03 1.52 9.20
N ALA A 97 1.24 2.47 8.27
CA ALA A 97 1.48 3.90 8.56
C ALA A 97 0.40 4.57 9.45
N TYR A 98 -0.83 4.04 9.48
CA TYR A 98 -1.87 4.45 10.43
C TYR A 98 -1.43 4.29 11.89
N THR A 99 -0.85 3.14 12.24
CA THR A 99 -0.44 2.83 13.62
C THR A 99 0.77 3.67 14.02
N TYR A 100 1.68 3.95 13.09
CA TYR A 100 2.82 4.86 13.33
C TYR A 100 2.36 6.31 13.54
N SER A 101 1.44 6.79 12.69
CA SER A 101 0.87 8.15 12.82
C SER A 101 0.07 8.31 14.11
N TYR A 102 -0.61 7.25 14.54
CA TYR A 102 -1.33 7.22 15.82
C TYR A 102 -0.39 7.30 17.03
N ALA A 103 0.76 6.64 16.96
CA ALA A 103 1.76 6.66 18.03
C ALA A 103 2.47 8.01 18.18
N VAL A 104 2.69 8.74 17.08
CA VAL A 104 3.50 9.97 17.08
C VAL A 104 2.66 11.26 17.09
N MET A 105 1.54 11.32 16.36
CA MET A 105 0.82 12.59 16.07
C MET A 105 -0.61 12.65 16.62
N GLY A 106 -1.12 11.55 17.19
CA GLY A 106 -2.44 11.51 17.81
C GLY A 106 -3.61 11.20 16.86
N GLU A 107 -4.82 11.17 17.43
CA GLU A 107 -6.00 10.54 16.82
C GLU A 107 -6.51 11.24 15.55
N MET A 108 -6.45 12.57 15.47
CA MET A 108 -6.97 13.32 14.32
C MET A 108 -6.11 13.11 13.06
N MET A 109 -4.78 13.18 13.21
CA MET A 109 -3.85 12.94 12.10
C MET A 109 -3.87 11.47 11.68
N ALA A 110 -3.91 10.55 12.63
CA ALA A 110 -4.04 9.14 12.32
C ALA A 110 -5.35 8.82 11.58
N TRP A 111 -6.47 9.44 11.97
CA TRP A 111 -7.75 9.26 11.27
C TRP A 111 -7.69 9.74 9.82
N LEU A 112 -7.07 10.90 9.58
CA LEU A 112 -6.89 11.45 8.24
C LEU A 112 -5.96 10.57 7.38
N VAL A 113 -4.84 10.10 7.95
CA VAL A 113 -3.93 9.15 7.29
C VAL A 113 -4.62 7.82 7.03
N GLY A 114 -5.48 7.34 7.94
CA GLY A 114 -6.26 6.12 7.76
C GLY A 114 -7.18 6.20 6.54
N TRP A 115 -7.88 7.31 6.37
CA TRP A 115 -8.70 7.55 5.17
C TRP A 115 -7.87 7.68 3.90
N ALA A 116 -6.73 8.38 3.97
CA ALA A 116 -5.81 8.49 2.84
C ALA A 116 -5.30 7.10 2.40
N LEU A 117 -4.92 6.24 3.35
CA LEU A 117 -4.49 4.87 3.07
C LEU A 117 -5.60 4.05 2.42
N ILE A 118 -6.84 4.13 2.92
CA ILE A 118 -7.97 3.40 2.31
C ILE A 118 -8.14 3.81 0.85
N LEU A 119 -8.11 5.11 0.56
CA LEU A 119 -8.22 5.63 -0.80
C LEU A 119 -7.03 5.21 -1.68
N GLU A 120 -5.82 5.26 -1.14
CA GLU A 120 -4.61 4.86 -1.84
C GLU A 120 -4.62 3.36 -2.19
N TYR A 121 -4.99 2.48 -1.25
CA TYR A 121 -5.14 1.05 -1.52
C TYR A 121 -6.27 0.77 -2.51
N ALA A 122 -7.39 1.48 -2.43
CA ALA A 122 -8.51 1.33 -3.38
C ALA A 122 -8.10 1.75 -4.81
N LEU A 123 -7.39 2.86 -4.94
CA LEU A 123 -6.87 3.35 -6.21
C LEU A 123 -5.80 2.40 -6.76
N GLY A 124 -4.88 1.95 -5.91
CA GLY A 124 -3.83 0.99 -6.26
C GLY A 124 -4.41 -0.35 -6.75
N ALA A 125 -5.36 -0.92 -6.01
CA ALA A 125 -6.03 -2.16 -6.40
C ALA A 125 -6.78 -2.02 -7.74
N SER A 126 -7.43 -0.88 -7.95
CA SER A 126 -8.12 -0.55 -9.20
C SER A 126 -7.14 -0.43 -10.38
N ALA A 127 -6.02 0.26 -10.19
CA ALA A 127 -4.96 0.40 -11.20
C ALA A 127 -4.34 -0.96 -11.56
N VAL A 128 -4.14 -1.84 -10.58
CA VAL A 128 -3.66 -3.22 -10.80
C VAL A 128 -4.68 -4.05 -11.56
N ALA A 129 -5.97 -3.95 -11.22
CA ALA A 129 -7.03 -4.66 -11.95
C ALA A 129 -7.12 -4.23 -13.42
N VAL A 130 -7.04 -2.92 -13.71
CA VAL A 130 -7.04 -2.39 -15.07
C VAL A 130 -5.80 -2.86 -15.85
N GLY A 131 -4.61 -2.80 -15.25
CA GLY A 131 -3.38 -3.26 -15.89
C GLY A 131 -3.43 -4.76 -16.24
N TRP A 132 -3.95 -5.58 -15.33
CA TRP A 132 -4.11 -7.03 -15.58
C TRP A 132 -5.17 -7.31 -16.65
N SER A 133 -6.29 -6.59 -16.65
CA SER A 133 -7.34 -6.72 -17.67
C SER A 133 -6.81 -6.45 -19.09
N GLY A 134 -5.90 -5.48 -19.24
CA GLY A 134 -5.22 -5.21 -20.51
C GLY A 134 -4.39 -6.42 -21.00
N PHE A 135 -3.57 -7.00 -20.13
CA PHE A 135 -2.80 -8.21 -20.47
C PHE A 135 -3.68 -9.42 -20.77
N ALA A 136 -4.71 -9.65 -19.96
CA ALA A 136 -5.64 -10.77 -20.14
C ALA A 136 -6.43 -10.64 -21.46
N SER A 137 -6.89 -9.44 -21.81
CA SER A 137 -7.59 -9.19 -23.07
C SER A 137 -6.68 -9.41 -24.28
N GLY A 138 -5.43 -8.92 -24.23
CA GLY A 138 -4.44 -9.16 -25.28
C GLY A 138 -4.10 -10.64 -25.46
N LEU A 139 -4.01 -11.39 -24.35
CA LEU A 139 -3.82 -12.84 -24.40
C LEU A 139 -5.02 -13.55 -25.06
N LEU A 140 -6.25 -13.20 -24.68
CA LEU A 140 -7.46 -13.79 -25.24
C LEU A 140 -7.62 -13.52 -26.74
N ASP A 141 -7.29 -12.30 -27.18
CA ASP A 141 -7.24 -11.96 -28.61
C ASP A 141 -6.18 -12.78 -29.35
N GLY A 142 -5.02 -13.03 -28.72
CA GLY A 142 -3.97 -13.88 -29.29
C GLY A 142 -4.37 -15.36 -29.45
N ILE A 143 -5.36 -15.84 -28.67
CA ILE A 143 -5.88 -17.21 -28.75
C ILE A 143 -7.17 -17.27 -29.62
N GLY A 144 -7.56 -16.15 -30.23
CA GLY A 144 -8.72 -16.06 -31.14
C GLY A 144 -10.07 -15.88 -30.44
N ILE A 145 -10.09 -15.63 -29.13
CA ILE A 145 -11.32 -15.34 -28.38
C ILE A 145 -11.50 -13.82 -28.32
N HIS A 146 -12.25 -13.28 -29.28
CA HIS A 146 -12.55 -11.85 -29.32
C HIS A 146 -13.66 -11.48 -28.34
N LEU A 147 -13.29 -10.89 -27.20
CA LEU A 147 -14.27 -10.33 -26.28
C LEU A 147 -14.91 -9.06 -26.89
N PRO A 148 -16.24 -8.89 -26.80
CA PRO A 148 -16.92 -7.69 -27.27
C PRO A 148 -16.43 -6.46 -26.48
N HIS A 149 -16.36 -5.31 -27.18
CA HIS A 149 -15.79 -4.06 -26.66
C HIS A 149 -16.42 -3.63 -25.31
N ALA A 150 -17.71 -3.92 -25.10
CA ALA A 150 -18.42 -3.64 -23.84
C ALA A 150 -17.80 -4.32 -22.59
N LEU A 151 -17.06 -5.41 -22.75
CA LEU A 151 -16.39 -6.13 -21.66
C LEU A 151 -14.89 -5.79 -21.52
N LYS A 152 -14.30 -5.14 -22.53
CA LYS A 152 -12.87 -4.78 -22.57
C LYS A 152 -12.59 -3.38 -22.03
N VAL A 153 -13.59 -2.50 -22.04
CA VAL A 153 -13.41 -1.10 -21.62
C VAL A 153 -13.52 -0.99 -20.09
N GLY A 154 -12.37 -0.95 -19.42
CA GLY A 154 -12.26 -0.33 -18.10
C GLY A 154 -12.46 1.19 -18.17
N PRO A 155 -12.59 1.90 -17.04
CA PRO A 155 -12.69 3.36 -17.05
C PRO A 155 -11.56 3.95 -17.91
N GLN A 156 -11.92 4.70 -18.94
CA GLN A 156 -10.93 5.23 -19.88
C GLN A 156 -10.09 6.26 -19.12
N ILE A 157 -8.82 5.93 -18.87
CA ILE A 157 -7.86 6.86 -18.29
C ILE A 157 -7.37 7.76 -19.43
N GLU A 158 -8.25 8.63 -19.92
CA GLU A 158 -7.86 9.74 -20.79
C GLU A 158 -7.04 10.73 -19.96
N TRP A 159 -5.73 10.50 -19.89
CA TRP A 159 -4.82 11.61 -19.67
C TRP A 159 -4.84 12.43 -20.95
N GLY A 160 -5.67 13.49 -20.99
CA GLY A 160 -5.78 14.40 -22.12
C GLY A 160 -4.49 15.16 -22.41
N PHE A 161 -3.53 14.48 -23.05
CA PHE A 161 -2.35 15.01 -23.72
C PHE A 161 -2.11 14.22 -25.00
#